data_AF-A0A915L6M6-F1
#
_entry.id   AF-A0A915L6M6-F1
#
_cell.length_a   1.000
_cell.length_b   1.000
_cell.length_c   1.000
_cell.angle_alpha   90.00
_cell.angle_beta   90.00
_cell.angle_gamma   90.00
#
_symmetry.space_group_name_H-M   'P 1'
#
loop_
_entity.id
_entity.type
_entity.pdbx_description
1 polymer ?
#
loop_
_entity_poly.entity_id
_entity_poly.type
_entity_poly.pdbx_seq_one_letter_code
_entity_poly.pdbx_strand_id
1 'polypeptide(L)'
;MLKSLGIHDLIHFDFLDPPPQEALVMALEQLYALGALNHKGELTRLGRRMAEFPTDPMMSKMIMASEKYKCSEEILTIAAMLSVNNAVFYRPKDKIVHADTARQKFRIFFEAQKLEFFKKLFFLKIDMIFYNFEKMWKNTDYSTQWCYENFIQHRSMKRARDVRDQLEGLMTRVEIEIVSNSDPIAIRK
;
A
#
# COMPACT_ATOMS: atom_id res chain seq x y z
N MET A 1 14.90 -3.68 -9.23
CA MET A 1 15.85 -4.72 -8.82
C MET A 1 17.02 -4.89 -9.80
N LEU A 2 16.83 -5.25 -11.08
CA LEU A 2 17.98 -5.46 -11.99
C LEU A 2 18.90 -4.22 -12.11
N LYS A 3 18.32 -3.04 -12.27
CA LYS A 3 19.08 -1.77 -12.28
C LYS A 3 19.83 -1.50 -10.96
N SER A 4 19.31 -1.95 -9.81
CA SER A 4 19.97 -1.75 -8.51
C SER A 4 21.11 -2.73 -8.28
N LEU A 5 21.13 -3.85 -9.02
CA LEU A 5 22.24 -4.81 -9.06
C LEU A 5 23.35 -4.39 -10.03
N GLY A 6 23.25 -3.23 -10.68
CA GLY A 6 24.25 -2.75 -11.66
C GLY A 6 24.08 -3.33 -13.07
N ILE A 7 22.95 -3.98 -13.35
CA ILE A 7 22.66 -4.49 -14.70
C ILE A 7 22.10 -3.34 -15.54
N HIS A 8 22.94 -2.84 -16.46
CA HIS A 8 22.59 -1.69 -17.30
C HIS A 8 21.92 -2.09 -18.61
N ASP A 9 22.44 -3.13 -19.25
CA ASP A 9 21.92 -3.68 -20.50
C ASP A 9 20.90 -4.76 -20.21
N LEU A 10 19.62 -4.37 -20.24
CA LEU A 10 18.50 -5.30 -20.03
C LEU A 10 18.11 -6.03 -21.31
N ILE A 11 18.57 -5.59 -22.48
CA ILE A 11 18.19 -6.20 -23.76
C ILE A 11 19.01 -7.46 -24.00
N HIS A 12 20.30 -7.40 -23.68
CA HIS A 12 21.22 -8.54 -23.78
C HIS A 12 21.44 -9.27 -22.45
N PHE A 13 20.59 -9.00 -21.44
CA PHE A 13 20.66 -9.71 -20.18
C PHE A 13 20.27 -11.18 -20.39
N ASP A 14 21.02 -12.09 -19.78
CA ASP A 14 20.85 -13.54 -19.93
C ASP A 14 19.67 -14.04 -19.09
N PHE A 15 18.45 -13.76 -19.57
CA PHE A 15 17.23 -14.29 -18.99
C PHE A 15 17.06 -15.76 -19.38
N LEU A 16 16.64 -16.60 -18.43
CA LEU A 16 16.27 -17.99 -18.70
C LEU A 16 15.16 -18.08 -19.78
N ASP A 17 14.15 -17.22 -19.65
CA ASP A 17 13.11 -16.97 -20.66
C ASP A 17 13.00 -15.44 -20.85
N PRO A 18 13.53 -14.88 -21.94
CA PRO A 18 13.54 -13.44 -22.16
C PRO A 18 12.13 -12.86 -22.28
N PRO A 19 11.79 -11.79 -21.54
CA PRO A 19 10.53 -11.10 -21.72
C PRO A 19 10.48 -10.37 -23.07
N PRO A 20 9.28 -10.06 -23.61
CA PRO A 20 9.15 -9.22 -24.79
C PRO A 20 9.83 -7.86 -24.61
N GLN A 21 10.51 -7.37 -25.64
CA GLN A 21 11.21 -6.07 -25.59
C GLN A 21 10.27 -4.92 -25.21
N GLU A 22 9.03 -4.94 -25.73
CA GLU A 22 7.99 -3.96 -25.39
C GLU A 22 7.71 -3.91 -23.88
N ALA A 23 7.66 -5.06 -23.20
CA ALA A 23 7.44 -5.13 -21.76
C ALA A 23 8.61 -4.52 -20.97
N LEU A 24 9.85 -4.74 -21.42
CA LEU A 24 11.03 -4.11 -20.83
C LEU A 24 11.00 -2.58 -21.00
N VAL A 25 10.62 -2.09 -22.18
CA VAL A 25 10.49 -0.65 -22.45
C VAL A 25 9.42 -0.04 -21.57
N MET A 26 8.22 -0.63 -21.50
CA MET A 26 7.14 -0.15 -20.63
C MET A 26 7.55 -0.09 -19.16
N ALA A 27 8.28 -1.10 -18.67
CA ALA A 27 8.78 -1.11 -17.29
C ALA A 27 9.81 0.02 -17.04
N LEU A 28 10.71 0.29 -17.99
CA LEU A 28 11.66 1.39 -17.91
C LEU A 28 10.97 2.76 -17.96
N GLU A 29 9.99 2.94 -18.84
CA GLU A 29 9.17 4.15 -18.94
C GLU A 29 8.40 4.41 -17.65
N GLN A 30 7.81 3.36 -17.04
CA GLN A 30 7.13 3.48 -15.76
C GLN A 30 8.10 3.92 -14.65
N LEU A 31 9.29 3.31 -14.58
CA LEU A 31 10.31 3.69 -13.59
C LEU A 31 10.82 5.12 -13.82
N TYR A 32 10.93 5.57 -15.06
CA TYR A 32 11.25 6.95 -15.40
C TYR A 32 10.13 7.92 -14.96
N ALA A 33 8.87 7.60 -15.25
CA ALA A 33 7.71 8.40 -14.85
C ALA A 33 7.57 8.53 -13.31
N LEU A 34 7.93 7.48 -12.56
CA LEU A 34 7.97 7.51 -11.10
C LEU A 34 9.17 8.31 -10.54
N GLY A 35 10.13 8.70 -11.40
CA GLY A 35 11.37 9.39 -11.03
C GLY A 35 12.43 8.46 -10.43
N ALA A 36 12.26 7.14 -10.56
CA ALA A 36 13.25 6.16 -10.12
C ALA A 36 14.47 6.11 -11.05
N LEU A 37 14.28 6.43 -12.34
CA LEU A 37 15.35 6.54 -13.34
C LEU A 37 15.52 7.98 -13.83
N ASN A 38 16.74 8.35 -14.23
CA ASN A 38 17.04 9.59 -14.93
C ASN A 38 16.89 9.42 -16.46
N HIS A 39 17.11 10.50 -17.22
CA HIS A 39 17.04 10.49 -18.70
C HIS A 39 18.07 9.56 -19.38
N LYS A 40 19.09 9.11 -18.64
CA LYS A 40 20.09 8.14 -19.11
C LYS A 40 19.74 6.69 -18.73
N GLY A 41 18.60 6.46 -18.08
CA GLY A 41 18.19 5.13 -17.62
C GLY A 41 18.98 4.61 -16.41
N GLU A 42 19.58 5.50 -15.62
CA GLU A 42 20.32 5.20 -14.39
C GLU A 42 19.46 5.48 -13.16
N LEU A 43 19.70 4.75 -12.07
CA LEU A 43 18.96 4.93 -10.81
C LEU A 43 19.26 6.29 -10.16
N THR A 44 18.19 7.02 -9.89
CA THR A 44 18.23 8.25 -9.09
C THR A 44 18.41 7.92 -7.60
N ARG A 45 18.68 8.93 -6.76
CA ARG A 45 18.68 8.76 -5.29
C ARG A 45 17.35 8.19 -4.78
N LEU A 46 16.24 8.67 -5.34
CA LEU A 46 14.90 8.15 -5.07
C LEU A 46 14.79 6.69 -5.51
N GLY A 47 15.22 6.35 -6.73
CA GLY A 47 15.17 4.98 -7.24
C GLY A 47 15.95 3.99 -6.39
N ARG A 48 17.08 4.41 -5.81
CA ARG A 48 17.84 3.59 -4.86
C ARG A 48 17.08 3.36 -3.56
N ARG A 49 16.52 4.42 -2.94
CA ARG A 49 15.66 4.27 -1.74
C ARG A 49 14.44 3.38 -2.03
N MET A 50 13.82 3.52 -3.20
CA MET A 50 12.70 2.67 -3.62
C MET A 50 13.07 1.19 -3.75
N ALA A 51 14.32 0.88 -4.12
CA ALA A 51 14.80 -0.48 -4.30
C ALA A 51 14.99 -1.25 -2.99
N GLU A 52 15.04 -0.56 -1.85
CA GLU A 52 15.12 -1.17 -0.51
C GLU A 52 13.79 -1.81 -0.08
N PHE A 53 12.67 -1.41 -0.69
CA PHE A 53 11.36 -1.96 -0.38
C PHE A 53 11.04 -3.17 -1.26
N PRO A 54 10.65 -4.33 -0.67
CA PRO A 54 10.28 -5.54 -1.40
C PRO A 54 8.85 -5.46 -1.95
N THR A 55 8.52 -4.32 -2.57
CA THR A 55 7.17 -3.95 -3.01
C THR A 55 7.19 -3.50 -4.46
N ASP A 56 6.01 -3.37 -5.07
CA ASP A 56 5.95 -2.83 -6.43
C ASP A 56 6.44 -1.36 -6.46
N PRO A 57 6.98 -0.88 -7.59
CA PRO A 57 7.52 0.48 -7.68
C PRO A 57 6.51 1.59 -7.36
N MET A 58 5.21 1.38 -7.61
CA MET A 58 4.20 2.40 -7.29
C MET A 58 3.98 2.50 -5.78
N MET A 59 3.89 1.36 -5.08
CA MET A 59 3.78 1.35 -3.62
C MET A 59 5.04 1.86 -2.94
N SER A 60 6.23 1.51 -3.44
CA SER A 60 7.49 2.09 -2.94
C SER A 60 7.49 3.61 -3.12
N LYS A 61 7.04 4.12 -4.28
CA LYS A 61 6.95 5.56 -4.53
C LYS A 61 5.97 6.26 -3.60
N MET A 62 4.83 5.64 -3.33
CA MET A 62 3.81 6.16 -2.40
C MET A 62 4.37 6.27 -0.98
N ILE A 63 5.04 5.22 -0.50
CA ILE A 63 5.77 5.22 0.77
C ILE A 63 6.80 6.36 0.81
N MET A 64 7.61 6.51 -0.24
CA MET A 64 8.60 7.58 -0.31
C MET A 64 7.98 8.99 -0.32
N ALA A 65 6.83 9.17 -0.98
CA ALA A 65 6.15 10.45 -1.07
C ALA A 65 5.51 10.88 0.26
N SER A 66 5.16 9.91 1.12
CA SER A 66 4.55 10.16 2.43
C SER A 66 5.40 11.05 3.34
N GLU A 67 6.74 10.98 3.21
CA GLU A 67 7.71 11.83 3.91
C GLU A 67 7.43 13.32 3.64
N LYS A 68 7.19 13.68 2.37
CA LYS A 68 6.92 15.07 1.95
C LYS A 68 5.61 15.61 2.50
N TYR A 69 4.61 14.73 2.63
CA TYR A 69 3.25 15.09 3.08
C TYR A 69 3.01 14.84 4.58
N LYS A 70 4.02 14.30 5.28
CA LYS A 70 4.01 13.98 6.71
C LYS A 70 2.91 12.99 7.10
N CYS A 71 2.51 12.10 6.20
CA CYS A 71 1.44 11.10 6.38
C CYS A 71 1.95 9.66 6.32
N SER A 72 3.20 9.45 6.71
CA SER A 72 3.89 8.15 6.66
C SER A 72 3.22 7.07 7.51
N GLU A 73 2.62 7.42 8.65
CA GLU A 73 1.89 6.46 9.51
C GLU A 73 0.67 5.88 8.79
N GLU A 74 -0.10 6.77 8.15
CA GLU A 74 -1.31 6.39 7.41
C GLU A 74 -0.95 5.62 6.15
N ILE A 75 0.04 6.09 5.38
CA ILE A 75 0.50 5.43 4.16
C ILE A 75 1.09 4.03 4.45
N LEU A 76 1.83 3.88 5.54
CA LEU A 76 2.36 2.60 5.98
C LEU A 76 1.24 1.58 6.22
N THR A 77 0.21 1.99 6.95
CA THR A 77 -0.95 1.15 7.24
C THR A 77 -1.73 0.80 5.96
N ILE A 78 -1.89 1.76 5.05
CA ILE A 78 -2.51 1.53 3.73
C ILE A 78 -1.71 0.51 2.91
N ALA A 79 -0.38 0.69 2.80
CA ALA A 79 0.49 -0.21 2.06
C ALA A 79 0.41 -1.65 2.61
N ALA A 80 0.42 -1.79 3.94
CA ALA A 80 0.28 -3.08 4.60
C ALA A 80 -1.08 -3.75 4.30
N MET A 81 -2.15 -2.98 4.26
CA MET A 81 -3.50 -3.51 4.00
C MET A 81 -3.73 -3.83 2.52
N LEU A 82 -3.14 -3.07 1.60
CA LEU A 82 -3.11 -3.40 0.17
C LEU A 82 -2.43 -4.75 -0.08
N SER A 83 -1.38 -5.08 0.69
CA SER A 83 -0.67 -6.36 0.54
C SER A 83 -1.53 -7.60 0.81
N VAL A 84 -2.56 -7.47 1.65
CA VAL A 84 -3.48 -8.57 2.01
C VAL A 84 -4.79 -8.57 1.21
N ASN A 85 -5.02 -7.54 0.38
CA ASN A 85 -6.13 -7.42 -0.57
C ASN A 85 -7.52 -7.69 0.06
N ASN A 86 -8.50 -8.09 -0.77
CA ASN A 86 -9.87 -8.39 -0.36
C ASN A 86 -10.01 -9.64 0.53
N ALA A 87 -8.93 -10.38 0.82
CA ALA A 87 -8.96 -11.54 1.71
C ALA A 87 -9.25 -11.17 3.18
N VAL A 88 -9.28 -9.88 3.50
CA VAL A 88 -9.61 -9.39 4.84
C VAL A 88 -11.10 -9.57 5.16
N PHE A 89 -11.98 -9.51 4.17
CA PHE A 89 -13.41 -9.59 4.44
C PHE A 89 -13.98 -10.97 4.13
N TYR A 90 -14.83 -11.47 5.02
CA TYR A 90 -15.61 -12.68 4.81
C TYR A 90 -17.10 -12.32 4.68
N ARG A 91 -17.82 -12.98 3.77
CA ARG A 91 -19.24 -12.71 3.49
C ARG A 91 -20.02 -14.03 3.42
N PRO A 92 -20.46 -14.58 4.56
CA PRO A 92 -21.30 -15.78 4.59
C PRO A 92 -22.59 -15.56 3.80
N LYS A 93 -23.04 -16.57 3.04
CA LYS A 93 -24.30 -16.51 2.28
C LYS A 93 -25.52 -16.24 3.19
N ASP A 94 -25.52 -16.80 4.39
CA ASP A 94 -26.65 -16.70 5.32
C ASP A 94 -26.68 -15.39 6.13
N LYS A 95 -25.59 -14.61 6.09
CA LYS A 95 -25.44 -13.36 6.87
C LYS A 95 -24.98 -12.19 6.00
N ILE A 96 -25.35 -12.20 4.72
CA ILE A 96 -25.00 -11.17 3.75
C ILE A 96 -25.31 -9.76 4.26
N VAL A 97 -26.54 -9.54 4.74
CA VAL A 97 -26.98 -8.21 5.21
C VAL A 97 -26.14 -7.74 6.39
N HIS A 98 -25.88 -8.63 7.37
CA HIS A 98 -25.07 -8.31 8.55
C HIS A 98 -23.62 -7.98 8.17
N ALA A 99 -23.03 -8.74 7.24
CA ALA A 99 -21.68 -8.49 6.74
C ALA A 99 -21.59 -7.17 5.98
N ASP A 100 -22.59 -6.84 5.17
CA ASP A 100 -22.64 -5.59 4.42
C ASP A 100 -22.88 -4.39 5.37
N THR A 101 -23.75 -4.52 6.38
CA THR A 101 -23.95 -3.50 7.43
C THR A 101 -22.69 -3.27 8.26
N ALA A 102 -22.00 -4.34 8.65
CA ALA A 102 -20.72 -4.22 9.36
C ALA A 102 -19.72 -3.43 8.52
N ARG A 103 -19.55 -3.77 7.23
CA ARG A 103 -18.69 -3.00 6.31
C ARG A 103 -19.14 -1.55 6.13
N GLN A 104 -20.45 -1.29 6.11
CA GLN A 104 -21.00 0.06 5.95
C GLN A 104 -20.73 0.97 7.17
N LYS A 105 -20.72 0.44 8.40
CA LYS A 105 -20.36 1.22 9.59
C LYS A 105 -19.01 1.93 9.44
N PHE A 106 -18.06 1.28 8.78
CA PHE A 106 -16.73 1.84 8.51
C PHE A 106 -16.64 2.66 7.21
N ARG A 107 -17.70 2.65 6.38
CA ARG A 107 -17.87 3.58 5.25
C ARG A 107 -18.49 4.91 5.67
N ILE A 108 -19.48 4.87 6.59
CA ILE A 108 -20.33 6.01 6.96
C ILE A 108 -19.60 7.07 7.81
N PHE A 109 -18.61 6.69 8.62
CA PHE A 109 -17.83 7.68 9.40
C PHE A 109 -17.14 8.74 8.52
N PHE A 110 -17.01 8.48 7.22
CA PHE A 110 -16.43 9.41 6.26
C PHE A 110 -17.47 10.18 5.44
N GLU A 111 -18.72 9.72 5.31
CA GLU A 111 -19.76 10.43 4.54
C GLU A 111 -20.18 11.75 5.22
N ALA A 112 -19.93 11.88 6.53
CA ALA A 112 -20.02 13.14 7.27
C ALA A 112 -19.01 14.21 6.79
N GLN A 113 -17.94 13.82 6.08
CA GLN A 113 -17.06 14.73 5.35
C GLN A 113 -17.32 14.61 3.84
N LYS A 114 -18.23 15.46 3.32
CA LYS A 114 -18.61 15.62 1.90
C LYS A 114 -17.53 15.14 0.89
N LEU A 115 -17.65 13.92 0.38
CA LEU A 115 -16.73 13.39 -0.63
C LEU A 115 -17.43 12.65 -1.78
N GLU A 116 -18.13 13.38 -2.64
CA GLU A 116 -18.77 12.82 -3.83
C GLU A 116 -17.79 12.34 -4.91
N PHE A 117 -16.54 12.83 -4.93
CA PHE A 117 -15.58 12.53 -6.01
C PHE A 117 -14.86 11.19 -5.89
N PHE A 118 -15.05 10.45 -4.80
CA PHE A 118 -14.37 9.19 -4.51
C PHE A 118 -14.94 7.99 -5.29
N LYS A 119 -15.91 8.19 -6.21
CA LYS A 119 -16.52 7.11 -7.00
C LYS A 119 -15.57 6.48 -8.04
N LYS A 120 -14.46 7.13 -8.44
CA LYS A 120 -13.65 6.70 -9.59
C LYS A 120 -12.33 5.96 -9.28
N LEU A 121 -11.83 5.96 -8.04
CA LEU A 121 -10.70 5.11 -7.63
C LEU A 121 -11.17 4.11 -6.56
N PHE A 122 -11.41 2.87 -6.97
CA PHE A 122 -11.84 1.77 -6.10
C PHE A 122 -10.77 1.37 -5.07
N PHE A 123 -9.48 1.62 -5.38
CA PHE A 123 -8.33 1.29 -4.53
C PHE A 123 -8.31 2.13 -3.22
N LEU A 124 -8.39 3.46 -3.27
CA LEU A 124 -8.34 4.31 -2.06
C LEU A 124 -9.51 4.13 -1.08
N LYS A 125 -10.67 3.64 -1.54
CA LYS A 125 -11.82 3.35 -0.65
C LYS A 125 -11.54 2.18 0.28
N ILE A 126 -10.85 1.18 -0.24
CA ILE A 126 -10.54 -0.05 0.47
C ILE A 126 -9.45 0.24 1.52
N ASP A 127 -8.48 1.04 1.15
CA ASP A 127 -7.31 1.42 1.95
C ASP A 127 -7.65 2.15 3.26
N MET A 128 -8.63 3.05 3.21
CA MET A 128 -9.07 3.82 4.39
C MET A 128 -10.03 3.05 5.30
N ILE A 129 -10.85 2.17 4.72
CA ILE A 129 -11.65 1.22 5.51
C ILE A 129 -10.70 0.35 6.33
N PHE A 130 -9.64 -0.12 5.70
CA PHE A 130 -8.63 -0.95 6.34
C PHE A 130 -7.81 -0.23 7.42
N TYR A 131 -7.44 1.04 7.20
CA TYR A 131 -6.85 1.88 8.24
C TYR A 131 -7.73 1.96 9.50
N ASN A 132 -9.03 2.22 9.32
CA ASN A 132 -9.97 2.27 10.43
C ASN A 132 -10.13 0.91 11.13
N PHE A 133 -10.11 -0.20 10.36
CA PHE A 133 -10.15 -1.53 10.94
C PHE A 133 -8.93 -1.82 11.80
N GLU A 134 -7.72 -1.48 11.35
CA GLU A 134 -6.50 -1.65 12.15
C GLU A 134 -6.56 -0.82 13.43
N LYS A 135 -6.93 0.46 13.34
CA LYS A 135 -7.03 1.36 14.50
C LYS A 135 -8.05 0.88 15.54
N MET A 136 -9.23 0.44 15.09
CA MET A 136 -10.26 -0.08 15.99
C MET A 136 -9.90 -1.45 16.56
N TRP A 137 -9.27 -2.31 15.76
CA TRP A 137 -8.80 -3.62 16.23
C TRP A 137 -7.70 -3.48 17.27
N LYS A 138 -6.78 -2.53 17.08
CA LYS A 138 -5.75 -2.15 18.05
C LYS A 138 -6.35 -1.69 19.38
N ASN A 139 -7.43 -0.91 19.36
CA ASN A 139 -8.16 -0.51 20.58
C ASN A 139 -8.86 -1.68 21.31
N THR A 140 -9.00 -2.83 20.64
CA THR A 140 -9.56 -4.07 21.23
C THR A 140 -8.47 -5.09 21.59
N ASP A 141 -7.23 -4.65 21.75
CA ASP A 141 -6.06 -5.49 22.02
C ASP A 141 -5.91 -6.63 21.00
N TYR A 142 -6.20 -6.35 19.73
CA TYR A 142 -6.11 -7.32 18.63
C TYR A 142 -7.03 -8.54 18.83
N SER A 143 -8.21 -8.34 19.42
CA SER A 143 -9.17 -9.41 19.69
C SER A 143 -9.62 -10.18 18.43
N THR A 144 -9.49 -11.51 18.49
CA THR A 144 -10.04 -12.40 17.44
C THR A 144 -11.56 -12.36 17.41
N GLN A 145 -12.21 -12.20 18.56
CA GLN A 145 -13.66 -12.12 18.67
C GLN A 145 -14.21 -10.89 17.93
N TRP A 146 -13.53 -9.75 18.07
CA TRP A 146 -13.91 -8.53 17.36
C TRP A 146 -13.84 -8.71 15.83
N CYS A 147 -12.81 -9.40 15.32
CA CYS A 147 -12.74 -9.73 13.90
C CYS A 147 -13.94 -10.57 13.45
N TYR A 148 -14.33 -11.57 14.24
CA TYR A 148 -15.48 -12.43 13.91
C TYR A 148 -16.79 -11.64 13.86
N GLU A 149 -17.04 -10.79 14.85
CA GLU A 149 -18.24 -9.95 14.94
C GLU A 149 -18.35 -8.92 13.81
N ASN A 150 -17.21 -8.46 13.28
CA ASN A 150 -17.15 -7.49 12.20
C ASN A 150 -16.93 -8.12 10.81
N PHE A 151 -17.03 -9.45 10.70
CA PHE A 151 -16.87 -10.19 9.43
C PHE A 151 -15.49 -10.00 8.77
N ILE A 152 -14.46 -9.96 9.60
CA ILE A 152 -13.06 -9.80 9.22
C ILE A 152 -12.29 -11.11 9.46
N GLN A 153 -11.42 -11.46 8.53
CA GLN A 153 -10.49 -12.58 8.67
C GLN A 153 -9.30 -12.16 9.54
N HIS A 154 -9.27 -12.65 10.79
CA HIS A 154 -8.17 -12.40 11.73
C HIS A 154 -6.79 -12.75 11.15
N ARG A 155 -6.68 -13.86 10.40
CA ARG A 155 -5.41 -14.27 9.77
C ARG A 155 -4.89 -13.22 8.79
N SER A 156 -5.76 -12.63 7.98
CA SER A 156 -5.42 -11.58 7.02
C SER A 156 -4.98 -10.30 7.74
N MET A 157 -5.67 -9.92 8.82
CA MET A 157 -5.29 -8.78 9.64
C MET A 157 -3.94 -8.97 10.33
N LYS A 158 -3.66 -10.16 10.87
CA LYS A 158 -2.36 -10.50 11.46
C LYS A 158 -1.24 -10.37 10.42
N ARG A 159 -1.46 -10.91 9.21
CA ARG A 159 -0.49 -10.79 8.12
C ARG A 159 -0.25 -9.33 7.71
N ALA A 160 -1.30 -8.52 7.66
CA ALA A 160 -1.16 -7.09 7.37
C ALA A 160 -0.31 -6.39 8.43
N ARG A 161 -0.51 -6.69 9.72
CA ARG A 161 0.33 -6.18 10.80
C ARG A 161 1.80 -6.62 10.64
N ASP A 162 2.05 -7.89 10.35
CA ASP A 162 3.42 -8.38 10.14
C ASP A 162 4.11 -7.63 8.98
N VAL A 163 3.37 -7.34 7.88
CA VAL A 163 3.87 -6.53 6.76
C VAL A 163 4.09 -5.07 7.17
N ARG A 164 3.19 -4.48 7.95
CA ARG A 164 3.32 -3.12 8.48
C ARG A 164 4.62 -2.98 9.29
N ASP A 165 4.87 -3.91 10.19
CA ASP A 165 6.05 -3.91 11.07
C ASP A 165 7.35 -4.09 10.26
N GLN A 166 7.31 -4.91 9.19
CA GLN A 166 8.43 -5.03 8.25
C GLN A 166 8.69 -3.74 7.47
N LEU A 167 7.65 -3.11 6.94
CA LEU A 167 7.75 -1.85 6.19
C LEU A 167 8.20 -0.69 7.09
N GLU A 168 7.76 -0.66 8.34
CA GLU A 168 8.22 0.28 9.38
C GLU A 168 9.73 0.17 9.58
N GLY A 169 10.25 -1.05 9.76
CA GLY A 169 11.68 -1.28 9.88
C GLY A 169 12.47 -0.86 8.63
N LEU A 170 11.91 -1.02 7.43
CA LEU A 170 12.53 -0.56 6.18
C LEU A 170 12.50 0.97 6.05
N MET A 171 11.39 1.62 6.42
CA MET A 171 11.28 3.08 6.47
C MET A 171 12.36 3.70 7.37
N THR A 172 12.63 3.11 8.53
CA THR A 172 13.71 3.56 9.41
C THR A 172 15.08 3.46 8.72
N ARG A 173 15.35 2.38 7.96
CA ARG A 173 16.63 2.21 7.24
C ARG A 173 16.84 3.24 6.13
N VAL A 174 15.76 3.64 5.46
CA VAL A 174 15.81 4.68 4.42
C VAL A 174 15.62 6.09 4.99
N GLU A 175 15.67 6.25 6.32
CA GLU A 175 15.58 7.53 7.03
C GLU A 175 14.25 8.28 6.81
N ILE A 176 13.14 7.55 6.63
CA ILE A 176 11.79 8.15 6.64
C ILE A 176 11.29 8.19 8.07
N GLU A 177 11.02 9.40 8.57
CA GLU A 177 10.39 9.61 9.87
C GLU A 177 8.92 9.20 9.83
N ILE A 178 8.46 8.48 10.85
CA ILE A 178 7.07 8.05 10.98
C ILE A 178 6.28 9.14 11.70
N VAL A 179 5.66 10.00 10.89
CA VAL A 179 4.76 11.06 11.31
C VAL A 179 3.33 10.74 10.88
N SER A 180 2.38 11.06 11.75
CA SER A 180 0.94 11.00 11.46
C SER A 180 0.44 12.39 11.09
N ASN A 181 -0.39 12.45 10.05
CA ASN A 181 -1.09 13.66 9.65
C ASN A 181 -2.53 13.31 9.27
N SER A 182 -3.48 13.79 10.09
CA SER A 182 -4.90 13.55 9.90
C SER A 182 -5.52 14.35 8.75
N ASP A 183 -4.76 15.20 8.04
CA ASP A 183 -5.24 15.93 6.88
C ASP A 183 -5.52 14.97 5.69
N PRO A 184 -6.80 14.78 5.30
CA PRO A 184 -7.14 13.91 4.18
C PRO A 184 -6.57 14.39 2.85
N ILE A 185 -6.21 15.68 2.73
CA ILE A 185 -5.60 16.23 1.52
C ILE A 185 -4.16 15.76 1.39
N ALA A 186 -3.41 15.70 2.49
CA ALA A 186 -2.03 15.22 2.51
C ALA A 186 -1.94 13.74 2.10
N ILE A 187 -2.88 12.90 2.56
CA ILE A 187 -2.91 11.47 2.22
C ILE A 187 -3.34 11.23 0.75
N ARG A 188 -3.98 12.21 0.09
CA ARG A 188 -4.42 12.12 -1.31
C ARG A 188 -3.37 12.56 -2.33
N LYS A 189 -2.34 13.31 -1.92
CA LYS A 189 -1.36 13.95 -2.80
C LYS A 189 -0.13 13.08 -3.03
#